data_AF-X0XA60-F1
#
_entry.id   AF-X0XA60-F1
#
_cell.length_a   1.000
_cell.length_b   1.000
_cell.length_c   1.000
_cell.angle_alpha   90.00
_cell.angle_beta   90.00
_cell.angle_gamma   90.00
#
_symmetry.space_group_name_H-M   'P 1'
#
loop_
_entity.id
_entity.type
_entity.pdbx_description
1 polymer ?
#
loop_
_entity_poly.entity_id
_entity_poly.type
_entity_poly.pdbx_seq_one_letter_code
_entity_poly.pdbx_strand_id
1 'polypeptide(L)'
;SCGEAPQKTGERIYALEQIGTTMIVQVYTDGFDDLTLQEKVTAYYLYRAAIAGRDITYDQHHKYALEIRKILDGIAAHPAGIVPDAYNKILDYTKLFWINNGMYNNRTREKFVPEVEFDTFVEAARTAQESGADMGLKPGENIEEKLEALRRIIFDAGFEPLLANKSPRPEEDVLQTSANNLYEGVTADEARAFQDVAKNPLNSKLIKQGGQLIELVYRAGGGGVQPGMYATELSNIIEEFETGMPFTTEA
;
A
#
# COMPACT_ATOMS: atom_id res chain seq x y z
N SER A 1 -43.38 18.45 -13.38
CA SER A 1 -42.70 17.95 -14.57
C SER A 1 -41.46 17.22 -14.10
N CYS A 2 -41.54 15.91 -13.90
CA CYS A 2 -40.40 15.10 -13.47
C CYS A 2 -39.56 14.85 -14.73
N GLY A 3 -38.38 15.46 -14.81
CA GLY A 3 -37.46 15.25 -15.93
C GLY A 3 -37.04 13.79 -15.96
N GLU A 4 -37.18 13.17 -17.12
CA GLU A 4 -36.64 11.83 -17.39
C GLU A 4 -35.12 11.87 -17.23
N ALA A 5 -34.59 10.98 -16.39
CA ALA A 5 -33.16 10.76 -16.30
C ALA A 5 -32.62 10.32 -17.68
N PRO A 6 -31.48 10.85 -18.13
CA PRO A 6 -30.92 10.48 -19.43
C PRO A 6 -30.64 8.98 -19.49
N GLN A 7 -31.27 8.31 -20.45
CA GLN A 7 -31.08 6.89 -20.73
C GLN A 7 -29.65 6.68 -21.23
N LYS A 8 -28.76 6.16 -20.37
CA LYS A 8 -27.37 5.84 -20.75
C LYS A 8 -27.37 4.66 -21.73
N THR A 9 -27.19 4.95 -23.01
CA THR A 9 -27.14 3.98 -24.13
C THR A 9 -25.74 3.38 -24.28
N GLY A 10 -25.61 2.08 -24.02
CA GLY A 10 -24.40 1.26 -24.22
C GLY A 10 -24.36 0.08 -23.25
N GLU A 11 -23.87 -1.08 -23.71
CA GLU A 11 -23.63 -2.22 -22.82
C GLU A 11 -22.51 -1.86 -21.84
N ARG A 12 -22.80 -1.90 -20.53
CA ARG A 12 -21.82 -1.57 -19.48
C ARG A 12 -20.92 -2.75 -19.21
N ILE A 13 -19.61 -2.49 -19.13
CA ILE A 13 -18.61 -3.50 -18.79
C ILE A 13 -18.36 -3.40 -17.28
N TYR A 14 -18.74 -4.43 -16.54
CA TYR A 14 -18.53 -4.49 -15.09
C TYR A 14 -17.33 -5.36 -14.72
N ALA A 15 -17.17 -6.53 -15.33
CA ALA A 15 -16.01 -7.37 -15.12
C ALA A 15 -14.89 -6.92 -16.06
N LEU A 16 -13.77 -6.46 -15.50
CA LEU A 16 -12.62 -5.99 -16.28
C LEU A 16 -11.61 -7.10 -16.51
N GLU A 17 -11.25 -7.80 -15.45
CA GLU A 17 -10.18 -8.79 -15.46
C GLU A 17 -10.32 -9.74 -14.27
N GLN A 18 -9.88 -11.00 -14.44
CA GLN A 18 -9.74 -11.96 -13.36
C GLN A 18 -8.28 -12.38 -13.22
N ILE A 19 -7.74 -12.27 -11.99
CA ILE A 19 -6.38 -12.68 -11.65
C ILE A 19 -6.47 -13.73 -10.55
N GLY A 20 -6.21 -14.99 -10.91
CA GLY A 20 -6.46 -16.14 -10.04
C GLY A 20 -7.90 -16.17 -9.53
N THR A 21 -8.07 -15.96 -8.22
CA THR A 21 -9.40 -15.94 -7.55
C THR A 21 -9.98 -14.53 -7.35
N THR A 22 -9.28 -13.48 -7.80
CA THR A 22 -9.69 -12.08 -7.63
C THR A 22 -10.30 -11.55 -8.92
N MET A 23 -11.54 -11.05 -8.85
CA MET A 23 -12.19 -10.35 -9.96
C MET A 23 -12.07 -8.84 -9.76
N ILE A 24 -11.50 -8.15 -10.76
CA ILE A 24 -11.50 -6.69 -10.82
C ILE A 24 -12.80 -6.25 -11.48
N VAL A 25 -13.57 -5.45 -10.74
CA VAL A 25 -14.85 -4.91 -11.22
C VAL A 25 -14.82 -3.40 -11.32
N GLN A 26 -15.46 -2.88 -12.37
CA GLN A 26 -15.72 -1.45 -12.54
C GLN A 26 -17.03 -1.08 -11.83
N VAL A 27 -16.98 -0.01 -11.05
CA VAL A 27 -18.18 0.62 -10.47
C VAL A 27 -18.40 1.95 -11.18
N TYR A 28 -19.65 2.19 -11.60
CA TYR A 28 -20.05 3.44 -12.23
C TYR A 28 -20.66 4.38 -11.19
N THR A 29 -20.18 5.61 -11.16
CA THR A 29 -20.69 6.67 -10.28
C THR A 29 -21.73 7.51 -11.02
N ASP A 30 -22.89 6.93 -11.31
CA ASP A 30 -23.89 7.58 -12.17
C ASP A 30 -24.39 8.93 -11.65
N GLY A 31 -24.54 9.06 -10.33
CA GLY A 31 -24.94 10.33 -9.70
C GLY A 31 -23.86 11.42 -9.71
N PHE A 32 -22.63 11.11 -10.15
CA PHE A 32 -21.58 12.13 -10.24
C PHE A 32 -21.91 13.19 -11.30
N ASP A 33 -22.60 12.81 -12.38
CA ASP A 33 -22.99 13.73 -13.46
C ASP A 33 -23.96 14.81 -12.95
N ASP A 34 -24.82 14.44 -11.98
CA ASP A 34 -25.85 15.30 -11.39
C ASP A 34 -25.29 16.31 -10.38
N LEU A 35 -24.05 16.14 -9.94
CA LEU A 35 -23.40 17.07 -9.01
C LEU A 35 -23.17 18.44 -9.67
N THR A 36 -23.33 19.50 -8.88
CA THR A 36 -22.89 20.84 -9.23
C THR A 36 -21.39 20.88 -9.49
N LEU A 37 -20.90 21.90 -10.20
CA LEU A 37 -19.46 22.07 -10.41
C LEU A 37 -18.71 22.15 -9.07
N GLN A 38 -19.29 22.83 -8.08
CA GLN A 38 -18.72 22.98 -6.76
C GLN A 38 -18.54 21.62 -6.07
N GLU A 39 -19.59 20.79 -6.03
CA GLU A 39 -19.52 19.43 -5.46
C GLU A 39 -18.54 18.53 -6.20
N LYS A 40 -18.44 18.64 -7.54
CA LYS A 40 -17.45 17.90 -8.34
C LYS A 40 -16.02 18.27 -7.96
N VAL A 41 -15.76 19.57 -7.74
CA VAL A 41 -14.45 20.06 -7.32
C VAL A 41 -14.13 19.59 -5.90
N THR A 42 -15.09 19.66 -4.96
CA THR A 42 -14.92 19.10 -3.61
C THR A 42 -14.62 17.61 -3.67
N ALA A 43 -15.38 16.83 -4.44
CA ALA A 43 -15.17 15.39 -4.60
C ALA A 43 -13.79 15.07 -5.21
N TYR A 44 -13.34 15.87 -6.18
CA TYR A 44 -12.01 15.75 -6.77
C TYR A 44 -10.91 15.90 -5.72
N TYR A 45 -10.93 16.96 -4.92
CA TYR A 45 -9.89 17.20 -3.91
C TYR A 45 -9.93 16.17 -2.77
N LEU A 46 -11.12 15.71 -2.36
CA LEU A 46 -11.23 14.59 -1.42
C LEU A 46 -10.64 13.29 -1.99
N TYR A 47 -10.86 13.01 -3.27
CA TYR A 47 -10.27 11.85 -3.94
C TYR A 47 -8.74 11.96 -4.04
N ARG A 48 -8.22 13.16 -4.36
CA ARG A 48 -6.79 13.44 -4.40
C ARG A 48 -6.12 13.27 -3.03
N ALA A 49 -6.75 13.76 -1.96
CA ALA A 49 -6.31 13.54 -0.59
C ALA A 49 -6.25 12.04 -0.25
N ALA A 50 -7.27 11.26 -0.66
CA ALA A 50 -7.25 9.80 -0.47
C ALA A 50 -6.07 9.12 -1.20
N ILE A 51 -5.74 9.55 -2.42
CA ILE A 51 -4.57 9.04 -3.16
C ILE A 51 -3.26 9.41 -2.45
N ALA A 52 -3.14 10.64 -1.93
CA ALA A 52 -1.93 11.11 -1.27
C ALA A 52 -1.56 10.28 -0.03
N GLY A 53 -2.55 9.67 0.64
CA GLY A 53 -2.34 8.76 1.77
C GLY A 53 -2.03 7.31 1.41
N ARG A 54 -2.00 6.93 0.13
CA ARG A 54 -1.85 5.53 -0.30
C ARG A 54 -0.59 4.88 0.25
N ASP A 55 0.53 5.58 0.23
CA ASP A 55 1.84 5.01 0.61
C ASP A 55 1.95 4.73 2.12
N ILE A 56 1.20 5.46 2.94
CA ILE A 56 1.04 5.17 4.37
C ILE A 56 0.49 3.75 4.56
N THR A 57 -0.50 3.35 3.76
CA THR A 57 -1.13 2.03 3.89
C THR A 57 -0.16 0.90 3.52
N TYR A 58 0.62 1.07 2.44
CA TYR A 58 1.66 0.10 2.08
C TYR A 58 2.68 -0.06 3.20
N ASP A 59 3.21 1.05 3.72
CA ASP A 59 4.22 1.00 4.77
C ASP A 59 3.66 0.37 6.05
N GLN A 60 2.41 0.67 6.43
CA GLN A 60 1.73 0.03 7.57
C GLN A 60 1.47 -1.46 7.34
N HIS A 61 1.22 -1.90 6.10
CA HIS A 61 1.06 -3.30 5.77
C HIS A 61 2.38 -4.08 5.86
N HIS A 62 3.50 -3.48 5.46
CA HIS A 62 4.82 -4.10 5.64
C HIS A 62 5.95 -3.08 5.50
N LYS A 63 6.97 -3.19 6.35
CA LYS A 63 8.17 -2.30 6.32
C LYS A 63 8.95 -2.27 5.00
N TYR A 64 8.76 -3.27 4.14
CA TYR A 64 9.39 -3.35 2.81
C TYR A 64 8.40 -3.20 1.65
N ALA A 65 7.12 -2.93 1.93
CA ALA A 65 6.09 -2.91 0.89
C ALA A 65 6.37 -1.84 -0.18
N LEU A 66 6.80 -0.63 0.21
CA LEU A 66 7.11 0.45 -0.74
C LEU A 66 8.33 0.12 -1.61
N GLU A 67 9.35 -0.51 -1.03
CA GLU A 67 10.55 -0.96 -1.73
C GLU A 67 10.23 -2.05 -2.77
N ILE A 68 9.41 -3.02 -2.38
CA ILE A 68 8.92 -4.07 -3.27
C ILE A 68 8.04 -3.47 -4.37
N ARG A 69 7.11 -2.55 -4.01
CA ARG A 69 6.24 -1.85 -4.96
C ARG A 69 7.05 -1.14 -6.04
N LYS A 70 8.13 -0.46 -5.66
CA LYS A 70 8.97 0.29 -6.59
C LYS A 70 9.57 -0.61 -7.68
N ILE A 71 10.04 -1.80 -7.31
CA ILE A 71 10.57 -2.81 -8.23
C ILE A 71 9.46 -3.33 -9.15
N LEU A 72 8.30 -3.69 -8.59
CA LEU A 72 7.16 -4.21 -9.35
C LEU A 72 6.60 -3.17 -10.33
N ASP A 73 6.46 -1.91 -9.90
CA ASP A 73 6.05 -0.78 -10.74
C ASP A 73 7.07 -0.56 -11.87
N GLY A 74 8.38 -0.68 -11.57
CA GLY A 74 9.46 -0.61 -12.55
C GLY A 74 9.34 -1.66 -13.64
N ILE A 75 9.16 -2.93 -13.26
CA ILE A 75 8.98 -4.04 -14.20
C ILE A 75 7.69 -3.86 -15.03
N ALA A 76 6.57 -3.54 -14.39
CA ALA A 76 5.28 -3.38 -15.07
C ALA A 76 5.29 -2.22 -16.08
N ALA A 77 6.02 -1.13 -15.80
CA ALA A 77 6.12 0.01 -16.70
C ALA A 77 7.13 -0.20 -17.87
N HIS A 78 8.04 -1.18 -17.76
CA HIS A 78 9.12 -1.41 -18.72
C HIS A 78 9.16 -2.86 -19.22
N PRO A 79 8.13 -3.34 -19.94
CA PRO A 79 8.02 -4.73 -20.39
C PRO A 79 8.99 -5.10 -21.53
N ALA A 80 9.60 -4.11 -22.19
CA ALA A 80 10.40 -4.34 -23.39
C ALA A 80 11.60 -5.24 -23.09
N GLY A 81 11.74 -6.33 -23.86
CA GLY A 81 12.83 -7.30 -23.70
C GLY A 81 12.60 -8.38 -22.65
N ILE A 82 11.60 -8.24 -21.78
CA ILE A 82 11.27 -9.26 -20.77
C ILE A 82 10.56 -10.43 -21.47
N VAL A 83 10.94 -11.66 -21.10
CA VAL A 83 10.28 -12.88 -21.61
C VAL A 83 8.77 -12.80 -21.32
N PRO A 84 7.88 -12.94 -22.32
CA PRO A 84 6.45 -12.69 -22.12
C PRO A 84 5.79 -13.51 -21.01
N ASP A 85 6.14 -14.79 -20.86
CA ASP A 85 5.60 -15.64 -19.78
C ASP A 85 6.01 -15.14 -18.39
N ALA A 86 7.29 -14.78 -18.22
CA ALA A 86 7.80 -14.21 -16.98
C ALA A 86 7.13 -12.87 -16.67
N TYR A 87 7.03 -11.99 -17.67
CA TYR A 87 6.37 -10.70 -17.53
C TYR A 87 4.91 -10.85 -17.07
N ASN A 88 4.13 -11.73 -17.69
CA ASN A 88 2.73 -11.94 -17.34
C ASN A 88 2.57 -12.45 -15.89
N LYS A 89 3.38 -13.42 -15.47
CA LYS A 89 3.38 -13.93 -14.08
C LYS A 89 3.75 -12.85 -13.06
N ILE A 90 4.77 -12.05 -13.36
CA ILE A 90 5.16 -10.92 -12.51
C ILE A 90 4.06 -9.88 -12.48
N LEU A 91 3.44 -9.56 -13.62
CA LEU A 91 2.35 -8.60 -13.72
C LEU A 91 1.12 -9.05 -12.92
N ASP A 92 0.76 -10.32 -12.97
CA ASP A 92 -0.33 -10.87 -12.16
C ASP A 92 -0.05 -10.72 -10.67
N TYR A 93 1.17 -11.04 -10.23
CA TYR A 93 1.61 -10.80 -8.85
C TYR A 93 1.56 -9.30 -8.49
N THR A 94 2.05 -8.42 -9.38
CA THR A 94 2.03 -6.96 -9.22
C THR A 94 0.61 -6.43 -9.06
N LYS A 95 -0.34 -6.90 -9.88
CA LYS A 95 -1.75 -6.48 -9.78
C LYS A 95 -2.38 -6.92 -8.47
N LEU A 96 -2.12 -8.15 -8.02
CA LEU A 96 -2.54 -8.60 -6.70
C LEU A 96 -1.90 -7.76 -5.59
N PHE A 97 -0.61 -7.41 -5.71
CA PHE A 97 0.08 -6.54 -4.79
C PHE A 97 -0.56 -5.14 -4.72
N TRP A 98 -0.97 -4.57 -5.86
CA TRP A 98 -1.68 -3.30 -5.92
C TRP A 98 -3.04 -3.36 -5.24
N ILE A 99 -3.85 -4.37 -5.56
CA ILE A 99 -5.20 -4.56 -5.00
C ILE A 99 -5.14 -4.74 -3.48
N ASN A 100 -4.10 -5.41 -2.97
CA ASN A 100 -3.98 -5.75 -1.56
C ASN A 100 -3.13 -4.78 -0.74
N ASN A 101 -2.60 -3.71 -1.35
CA ASN A 101 -1.64 -2.80 -0.72
C ASN A 101 -0.42 -3.54 -0.11
N GLY A 102 0.06 -4.60 -0.75
CA GLY A 102 1.13 -5.45 -0.23
C GLY A 102 1.01 -6.91 -0.68
N MET A 103 1.91 -7.76 -0.19
CA MET A 103 1.99 -9.20 -0.55
C MET A 103 1.11 -10.11 0.30
N TYR A 104 0.04 -9.59 0.91
CA TYR A 104 -0.88 -10.34 1.76
C TYR A 104 -2.30 -10.20 1.26
N ASN A 105 -3.08 -11.27 1.23
CA ASN A 105 -4.47 -11.20 0.82
C ASN A 105 -5.29 -10.37 1.83
N ASN A 106 -6.01 -9.34 1.40
CA ASN A 106 -6.79 -8.46 2.28
C ASN A 106 -7.90 -9.18 3.06
N ARG A 107 -8.39 -10.33 2.55
CA ARG A 107 -9.42 -11.14 3.20
C ARG A 107 -8.82 -12.20 4.13
N THR A 108 -7.94 -13.07 3.61
CA THR A 108 -7.39 -14.18 4.40
C THR A 108 -6.21 -13.76 5.28
N ARG A 109 -5.58 -12.63 4.97
CA ARG A 109 -4.36 -12.10 5.59
C ARG A 109 -3.10 -12.93 5.33
N GLU A 110 -3.20 -13.98 4.52
CA GLU A 110 -2.07 -14.85 4.16
C GLU A 110 -1.19 -14.21 3.10
N LYS A 111 0.11 -14.47 3.21
CA LYS A 111 1.09 -14.10 2.18
C LYS A 111 0.81 -14.88 0.90
N PHE A 112 0.91 -14.20 -0.24
CA PHE A 112 1.01 -14.83 -1.56
C PHE A 112 2.37 -14.50 -2.16
N VAL A 113 2.90 -15.40 -2.99
CA VAL A 113 4.24 -15.27 -3.58
C VAL A 113 4.13 -15.26 -5.11
N PRO A 114 5.11 -14.72 -5.85
CA PRO A 114 5.10 -14.76 -7.31
C PRO A 114 5.16 -16.20 -7.85
N GLU A 115 4.40 -16.50 -8.91
CA GLU A 115 4.43 -17.80 -9.60
C GLU A 115 5.53 -17.86 -10.69
N VAL A 116 6.71 -17.34 -10.35
CA VAL A 116 7.89 -17.28 -11.22
C VAL A 116 9.12 -17.66 -10.41
N GLU A 117 10.14 -18.24 -11.03
CA GLU A 117 11.39 -18.55 -10.33
C GLU A 117 12.13 -17.25 -9.97
N PHE A 118 12.81 -17.25 -8.82
CA PHE A 118 13.54 -16.07 -8.33
C PHE A 118 14.53 -15.53 -9.36
N ASP A 119 15.35 -16.40 -9.97
CA ASP A 119 16.33 -15.98 -10.97
C ASP A 119 15.64 -15.34 -12.19
N THR A 120 14.48 -15.85 -12.59
CA THR A 120 13.69 -15.26 -13.70
C THR A 120 13.11 -13.89 -13.32
N PHE A 121 12.73 -13.71 -12.06
CA PHE A 121 12.31 -12.39 -11.54
C PHE A 121 13.48 -11.39 -11.55
N VAL A 122 14.68 -11.83 -11.15
CA VAL A 122 15.90 -11.01 -11.20
C VAL A 122 16.22 -10.59 -12.63
N GLU A 123 16.17 -11.52 -13.59
CA GLU A 123 16.38 -11.20 -15.01
C GLU A 123 15.37 -10.14 -15.51
N ALA A 124 14.09 -10.31 -15.20
CA ALA A 124 13.05 -9.35 -15.57
C ALA A 124 13.30 -7.96 -14.97
N ALA A 125 13.71 -7.91 -13.69
CA ALA A 125 14.06 -6.67 -13.01
C ALA A 125 15.27 -5.97 -13.65
N ARG A 126 16.31 -6.75 -14.01
CA ARG A 126 17.49 -6.23 -14.71
C ARG A 126 17.11 -5.68 -16.08
N THR A 127 16.35 -6.43 -16.89
CA THR A 127 15.92 -5.97 -18.22
C THR A 127 15.06 -4.71 -18.15
N ALA A 128 14.16 -4.61 -17.16
CA ALA A 128 13.40 -3.39 -16.91
C ALA A 128 14.32 -2.21 -16.57
N GLN A 129 15.31 -2.43 -15.70
CA GLN A 129 16.30 -1.42 -15.32
C GLN A 129 17.13 -0.95 -16.51
N GLU A 130 17.64 -1.88 -17.33
CA GLU A 130 18.37 -1.58 -18.57
C GLU A 130 17.51 -0.76 -19.56
N SER A 131 16.20 -0.95 -19.50
CA SER A 131 15.21 -0.19 -20.27
C SER A 131 14.82 1.16 -19.65
N GLY A 132 15.44 1.55 -18.55
CA GLY A 132 15.26 2.86 -17.90
C GLY A 132 14.37 2.85 -16.66
N ALA A 133 13.95 1.69 -16.14
CA ALA A 133 13.17 1.63 -14.92
C ALA A 133 13.95 2.13 -13.70
N ASP A 134 13.36 3.03 -12.93
CA ASP A 134 13.84 3.37 -11.60
C ASP A 134 13.42 2.30 -10.59
N MET A 135 14.38 1.47 -10.17
CA MET A 135 14.18 0.36 -9.25
C MET A 135 14.34 0.74 -7.77
N GLY A 136 14.51 2.04 -7.46
CA GLY A 136 14.70 2.51 -6.08
C GLY A 136 15.99 2.00 -5.43
N LEU A 137 17.06 1.87 -6.22
CA LEU A 137 18.37 1.44 -5.73
C LEU A 137 19.02 2.54 -4.89
N LYS A 138 19.66 2.15 -3.79
CA LYS A 138 20.52 3.05 -3.02
C LYS A 138 21.83 3.33 -3.78
N PRO A 139 22.54 4.43 -3.48
CA PRO A 139 23.85 4.68 -4.07
C PRO A 139 24.81 3.49 -3.84
N GLY A 140 25.26 2.88 -4.94
CA GLY A 140 26.18 1.74 -4.91
C GLY A 140 25.53 0.35 -4.76
N GLU A 141 24.20 0.27 -4.60
CA GLU A 141 23.45 -0.99 -4.59
C GLU A 141 23.14 -1.42 -6.03
N ASN A 142 23.27 -2.71 -6.34
CA ASN A 142 22.77 -3.28 -7.60
C ASN A 142 21.43 -4.01 -7.40
N ILE A 143 20.73 -4.32 -8.50
CA ILE A 143 19.39 -4.91 -8.45
C ILE A 143 19.42 -6.35 -7.90
N GLU A 144 20.48 -7.11 -8.17
CA GLU A 144 20.66 -8.47 -7.68
C GLU A 144 20.81 -8.50 -6.15
N GLU A 145 21.66 -7.65 -5.58
CA GLU A 145 21.87 -7.50 -4.13
C GLU A 145 20.57 -7.12 -3.42
N LYS A 146 19.84 -6.16 -3.99
CA LYS A 146 18.53 -5.74 -3.47
C LYS A 146 17.52 -6.88 -3.47
N LEU A 147 17.40 -7.60 -4.58
CA LEU A 147 16.47 -8.71 -4.70
C LEU A 147 16.86 -9.89 -3.84
N GLU A 148 18.15 -10.16 -3.65
CA GLU A 148 18.61 -11.21 -2.74
C GLU A 148 18.26 -10.85 -1.28
N ALA A 149 18.42 -9.58 -0.88
CA ALA A 149 18.00 -9.10 0.43
C ALA A 149 16.48 -9.22 0.65
N LEU A 150 15.68 -9.07 -0.41
CA LEU A 150 14.21 -9.20 -0.39
C LEU A 150 13.71 -10.62 -0.67
N ARG A 151 14.59 -11.54 -1.08
CA ARG A 151 14.21 -12.86 -1.60
C ARG A 151 13.30 -13.62 -0.65
N ARG A 152 13.71 -13.75 0.62
CA ARG A 152 12.92 -14.43 1.64
C ARG A 152 11.59 -13.72 1.90
N ILE A 153 11.56 -12.40 1.84
CA ILE A 153 10.34 -11.61 2.06
C ILE A 153 9.31 -11.85 0.95
N ILE A 154 9.76 -11.94 -0.31
CA ILE A 154 8.89 -12.05 -1.49
C ILE A 154 8.55 -13.51 -1.82
N PHE A 155 9.50 -14.45 -1.71
CA PHE A 155 9.39 -15.81 -2.25
C PHE A 155 9.26 -16.93 -1.21
N ASP A 156 9.49 -16.66 0.08
CA ASP A 156 9.28 -17.67 1.14
C ASP A 156 7.89 -17.48 1.78
N ALA A 157 6.94 -18.32 1.39
CA ALA A 157 5.58 -18.32 1.94
C ALA A 157 5.54 -18.67 3.44
N GLY A 158 6.58 -19.32 3.98
CA GLY A 158 6.70 -19.65 5.39
C GLY A 158 7.33 -18.54 6.23
N PHE A 159 7.96 -17.55 5.61
CA PHE A 159 8.50 -16.38 6.30
C PHE A 159 7.45 -15.28 6.39
N GLU A 160 7.13 -14.84 7.61
CA GLU A 160 6.10 -13.82 7.87
C GLU A 160 4.78 -14.16 7.11
N PRO A 161 4.15 -15.32 7.39
CA PRO A 161 3.07 -15.85 6.54
C PRO A 161 1.75 -15.09 6.67
N LEU A 162 1.58 -14.25 7.70
CA LEU A 162 0.33 -13.55 8.02
C LEU A 162 0.58 -12.06 8.22
N LEU A 163 -0.21 -11.21 7.55
CA LEU A 163 -0.24 -9.77 7.80
C LEU A 163 -0.63 -9.45 9.24
N ALA A 164 -1.64 -10.16 9.73
CA ALA A 164 -2.14 -10.07 11.10
C ALA A 164 -2.55 -11.47 11.56
N ASN A 165 -1.80 -12.01 12.50
CA ASN A 165 -2.15 -13.27 13.15
C ASN A 165 -3.25 -13.00 14.19
N LYS A 166 -4.37 -13.70 14.08
CA LYS A 166 -5.49 -13.60 15.05
C LYS A 166 -5.61 -14.80 15.96
N SER A 167 -4.80 -15.84 15.70
CA SER A 167 -4.84 -17.12 16.40
C SER A 167 -3.42 -17.69 16.53
N PRO A 168 -2.50 -16.98 17.23
CA PRO A 168 -1.17 -17.50 17.47
C PRO A 168 -1.25 -18.80 18.29
N ARG A 169 -0.22 -19.64 18.17
CA ARG A 169 -0.06 -20.78 19.08
C ARG A 169 0.15 -20.26 20.53
N PRO A 170 -0.12 -21.07 21.56
CA PRO A 170 0.00 -20.64 22.96
C PRO A 170 1.37 -20.03 23.33
N GLU A 171 2.45 -20.46 22.68
CA GLU A 171 3.82 -20.00 22.88
C GLU A 171 4.24 -18.81 21.99
N GLU A 172 3.40 -18.42 21.04
CA GLU A 172 3.69 -17.38 20.06
C GLU A 172 3.11 -16.03 20.49
N ASP A 173 3.87 -14.96 20.29
CA ASP A 173 3.37 -13.60 20.47
C ASP A 173 2.62 -13.12 19.22
N VAL A 174 1.41 -12.58 19.42
CA VAL A 174 0.53 -12.17 18.31
C VAL A 174 1.12 -11.01 17.48
N LEU A 175 1.89 -10.10 18.09
CA LEU A 175 2.51 -8.99 17.38
C LEU A 175 3.75 -9.48 16.63
N GLN A 176 4.56 -10.34 17.25
CA GLN A 176 5.77 -10.88 16.62
C GLN A 176 5.47 -11.86 15.48
N THR A 177 4.30 -12.51 15.50
CA THR A 177 3.83 -13.39 14.41
C THR A 177 2.96 -12.67 13.38
N SER A 178 2.80 -11.35 13.49
CA SER A 178 2.11 -10.50 12.51
C SER A 178 3.12 -9.67 11.73
N ALA A 179 3.01 -9.65 10.41
CA ALA A 179 3.96 -8.96 9.54
C ALA A 179 3.70 -7.46 9.36
N ASN A 180 2.54 -6.95 9.81
CA ASN A 180 2.22 -5.54 9.71
C ASN A 180 3.24 -4.67 10.47
N ASN A 181 3.40 -3.44 10.02
CA ASN A 181 4.44 -2.53 10.47
C ASN A 181 3.96 -1.55 11.56
N LEU A 182 2.92 -1.92 12.33
CA LEU A 182 2.37 -1.08 13.40
C LEU A 182 3.20 -1.18 14.69
N TYR A 183 3.95 -2.27 14.85
CA TYR A 183 4.80 -2.57 16.00
C TYR A 183 6.18 -3.02 15.53
N GLU A 184 7.25 -2.61 16.22
CA GLU A 184 8.61 -3.08 15.91
C GLU A 184 9.39 -3.42 17.17
N GLY A 185 9.72 -4.71 17.32
CA GLY A 185 10.46 -5.20 18.49
C GLY A 185 9.65 -5.18 19.79
N VAL A 186 8.32 -5.08 19.71
CA VAL A 186 7.40 -4.98 20.85
C VAL A 186 6.60 -6.27 20.99
N THR A 187 6.39 -6.75 22.22
CA THR A 187 5.49 -7.88 22.50
C THR A 187 4.06 -7.40 22.78
N ALA A 188 3.08 -8.29 22.68
CA ALA A 188 1.70 -8.00 22.99
C ALA A 188 1.49 -7.60 24.46
N ASP A 189 2.25 -8.19 25.39
CA ASP A 189 2.24 -7.82 26.80
C ASP A 189 2.79 -6.41 27.02
N GLU A 190 3.89 -6.07 26.36
CA GLU A 190 4.49 -4.73 26.41
C GLU A 190 3.55 -3.67 25.82
N ALA A 191 2.93 -3.96 24.67
CA ALA A 191 1.96 -3.08 24.04
C ALA A 191 0.73 -2.86 24.94
N ARG A 192 0.20 -3.92 25.57
CA ARG A 192 -0.92 -3.82 26.51
C ARG A 192 -0.55 -3.00 27.76
N ALA A 193 0.62 -3.24 28.33
CA ALA A 193 1.10 -2.47 29.48
C ALA A 193 1.33 -0.98 29.15
N PHE A 194 1.67 -0.67 27.90
CA PHE A 194 1.87 0.70 27.44
C PHE A 194 0.54 1.46 27.20
N GLN A 195 -0.59 0.78 27.04
CA GLN A 195 -1.87 1.44 26.67
C GLN A 195 -2.30 2.53 27.64
N ASP A 196 -2.06 2.36 28.95
CA ASP A 196 -2.46 3.33 29.97
C ASP A 196 -1.64 4.63 29.94
N VAL A 197 -0.44 4.58 29.35
CA VAL A 197 0.48 5.72 29.24
C VAL A 197 0.65 6.23 27.80
N ALA A 198 0.07 5.52 26.83
CA ALA A 198 0.08 5.88 25.43
C ALA A 198 -0.61 7.23 25.21
N LYS A 199 0.03 8.12 24.46
CA LYS A 199 -0.53 9.44 24.15
C LYS A 199 -1.23 9.44 22.78
N ASN A 200 -0.82 8.56 21.88
CA ASN A 200 -1.28 8.52 20.49
C ASN A 200 -1.54 7.07 20.02
N PRO A 201 -2.37 6.28 20.74
CA PRO A 201 -2.51 4.84 20.49
C PRO A 201 -3.11 4.50 19.12
N LEU A 202 -3.81 5.44 18.47
CA LEU A 202 -4.46 5.23 17.16
C LEU A 202 -3.64 5.72 15.98
N ASN A 203 -2.69 6.63 16.21
CA ASN A 203 -1.96 7.34 15.17
C ASN A 203 -0.45 7.35 15.46
N SER A 204 0.08 6.21 15.89
CA SER A 204 1.52 6.02 16.03
C SER A 204 1.92 4.57 15.75
N LYS A 205 3.17 4.39 15.30
CA LYS A 205 3.84 3.09 15.33
C LYS A 205 4.55 2.96 16.67
N LEU A 206 4.38 1.83 17.36
CA LEU A 206 5.04 1.58 18.64
C LEU A 206 6.31 0.76 18.42
N ILE A 207 7.47 1.32 18.78
CA ILE A 207 8.76 0.63 18.63
C ILE A 207 9.44 0.42 19.97
N LYS A 208 10.32 -0.60 20.04
CA LYS A 208 11.24 -0.79 21.16
C LYS A 208 12.65 -0.40 20.75
N GLN A 209 13.18 0.69 21.31
CA GLN A 209 14.52 1.18 21.05
C GLN A 209 15.29 1.35 22.36
N GLY A 210 16.47 0.73 22.46
CA GLY A 210 17.28 0.82 23.69
C GLY A 210 16.57 0.30 24.95
N GLY A 211 15.63 -0.64 24.80
CA GLY A 211 14.82 -1.17 25.90
C GLY A 211 13.63 -0.30 26.32
N GLN A 212 13.40 0.83 25.66
CA GLN A 212 12.27 1.72 25.92
C GLN A 212 11.25 1.66 24.79
N LEU A 213 9.97 1.79 25.13
CA LEU A 213 8.88 1.91 24.17
C LEU A 213 8.72 3.36 23.72
N ILE A 214 8.62 3.57 22.42
CA ILE A 214 8.55 4.90 21.79
C ILE A 214 7.39 4.91 20.79
N GLU A 215 6.52 5.92 20.88
CA GLU A 215 5.51 6.22 19.86
C GLU A 215 6.12 7.05 18.73
N LEU A 216 6.23 6.49 17.53
CA LEU A 216 6.49 7.23 16.31
C LEU A 216 5.16 7.79 15.79
N VAL A 217 4.82 9.00 16.22
CA VAL A 217 3.51 9.59 15.93
C VAL A 217 3.38 9.99 14.46
N TYR A 218 2.23 9.65 13.86
CA TYR A 218 1.84 10.04 12.51
C TYR A 218 1.36 11.49 12.53
N ARG A 219 2.13 12.40 11.91
CA ARG A 219 1.77 13.82 11.82
C ARG A 219 2.56 14.55 10.74
N ALA A 220 1.89 15.44 10.02
CA ALA A 220 2.52 16.37 9.08
C ALA A 220 3.46 17.38 9.77
N GLY A 221 3.12 17.80 11.01
CA GLY A 221 3.75 18.93 11.68
C GLY A 221 3.03 20.25 11.39
N GLY A 222 3.70 21.38 11.59
CA GLY A 222 3.16 22.73 11.37
C GLY A 222 2.67 23.42 12.65
N GLY A 223 2.48 24.74 12.61
CA GLY A 223 1.94 25.50 13.76
C GLY A 223 2.71 25.36 15.08
N GLY A 224 4.03 25.10 15.02
CA GLY A 224 4.87 24.83 16.19
C GLY A 224 4.96 23.35 16.60
N VAL A 225 4.24 22.46 15.92
CA VAL A 225 4.33 21.00 16.09
C VAL A 225 5.40 20.45 15.13
N GLN A 226 6.32 19.65 15.67
CA GLN A 226 7.33 18.98 14.85
C GLN A 226 6.68 17.91 13.95
N PRO A 227 7.18 17.72 12.71
CA PRO A 227 6.78 16.61 11.85
C PRO A 227 7.12 15.27 12.50
N GLY A 228 6.36 14.24 12.17
CA GLY A 228 6.56 12.87 12.66
C GLY A 228 6.67 11.88 11.51
N MET A 229 6.29 10.62 11.79
CA MET A 229 6.23 9.60 10.75
C MET A 229 5.12 9.97 9.74
N TYR A 230 5.35 9.66 8.46
CA TYR A 230 4.48 10.01 7.33
C TYR A 230 4.22 11.51 7.13
N ALA A 231 5.14 12.38 7.57
CA ALA A 231 4.92 13.82 7.50
C ALA A 231 4.71 14.33 6.07
N THR A 232 5.42 13.77 5.09
CA THR A 232 5.30 14.15 3.67
C THR A 232 3.92 13.81 3.13
N GLU A 233 3.48 12.57 3.29
CA GLU A 233 2.19 12.08 2.80
C GLU A 233 1.03 12.83 3.48
N LEU A 234 1.14 13.05 4.79
CA LEU A 234 0.14 13.81 5.55
C LEU A 234 0.12 15.29 5.17
N SER A 235 1.26 15.89 4.81
CA SER A 235 1.30 17.26 4.29
C SER A 235 0.60 17.35 2.94
N ASN A 236 0.84 16.38 2.04
CA ASN A 236 0.16 16.32 0.75
C ASN A 236 -1.36 16.14 0.91
N ILE A 237 -1.80 15.31 1.87
CA ILE A 237 -3.23 15.18 2.23
C ILE A 237 -3.81 16.53 2.66
N ILE A 238 -3.12 17.24 3.55
CA ILE A 238 -3.56 18.56 4.05
C ILE A 238 -3.62 19.57 2.91
N GLU A 239 -2.62 19.61 2.02
CA GLU A 239 -2.61 20.52 0.87
C GLU A 239 -3.83 20.30 -0.05
N GLU A 240 -4.18 19.05 -0.34
CA GLU A 240 -5.36 18.73 -1.14
C GLU A 240 -6.67 19.16 -0.41
N PHE A 241 -6.74 19.01 0.92
CA PHE A 241 -7.87 19.51 1.71
C PHE A 241 -7.96 21.04 1.72
N GLU A 242 -6.85 21.74 1.97
CA GLU A 242 -6.81 23.21 2.00
C GLU A 242 -7.16 23.80 0.63
N THR A 243 -6.68 23.18 -0.45
CA THR A 243 -7.02 23.58 -1.82
C THR A 243 -8.50 23.35 -2.15
N GLY A 244 -9.08 22.27 -1.65
CA GLY A 244 -10.49 21.94 -1.85
C GLY A 244 -11.46 22.72 -0.96
N MET A 245 -11.01 23.23 0.19
CA MET A 245 -11.84 23.86 1.21
C MET A 245 -12.69 25.04 0.70
N PRO A 246 -12.20 25.97 -0.15
CA PRO A 246 -13.01 27.07 -0.69
C PRO A 246 -14.21 26.62 -1.53
N PHE A 247 -14.23 25.35 -1.97
CA PHE A 247 -15.31 24.78 -2.76
C PHE A 247 -16.30 23.99 -1.91
N THR A 248 -16.10 23.86 -0.60
CA THR A 248 -17.09 23.20 0.25
C THR A 248 -18.35 24.05 0.36
N THR A 249 -19.53 23.43 0.36
CA THR A 249 -20.77 24.13 0.71
C THR A 249 -20.70 24.49 2.18
N GLU A 250 -20.98 25.75 2.55
CA GLU A 250 -21.12 26.13 3.96
C GLU A 250 -22.12 25.19 4.64
N ALA A 251 -21.76 24.70 5.83
CA ALA A 251 -22.60 23.82 6.64
C ALA A 251 -23.71 24.58 7.38
#